data_AF-A0A7W1SSY7-F1
#
_entry.id   AF-A0A7W1SSY7-F1
#
_cell.length_a   1.000
_cell.length_b   1.000
_cell.length_c   1.000
_cell.angle_alpha   90.00
_cell.angle_beta   90.00
_cell.angle_gamma   90.00
#
_symmetry.space_group_name_H-M   'P 1'
#
loop_
_entity.id
_entity.type
_entity.pdbx_description
1 polymer ?
#
loop_
_entity_poly.entity_id
_entity_poly.type
_entity_poly.pdbx_seq_one_letter_code
_entity_poly.pdbx_strand_id
1 'polypeptide(L)'
;PAAATPFAGRAYYPAGTDGVPGAATIAADPARARLAAYRVLLAHPLVAVKAVVGTGMTATLGAGLTYLPSAPLTPASVAPALGTTVGEQGAYRDQLLGWLDGLAVPWLPASVAAVGLALGLLTIRRGSPAVRALSRIAALAAVTAVALVAAAVLGDGFFEIAKHVWLAAYLLEVTAAAALLAGIVAAPHGSGATKPPRGESGTSTR
;
A
#
# COMPACT_ATOMS: atom_id res chain seq x y z
N PRO A 1 20.39 -24.16 -10.40
CA PRO A 1 21.75 -24.62 -10.75
C PRO A 1 22.73 -24.23 -9.63
N ALA A 2 23.81 -24.98 -9.38
CA ALA A 2 24.77 -24.66 -8.31
C ALA A 2 25.37 -23.25 -8.42
N ALA A 3 25.46 -22.72 -9.64
CA ALA A 3 25.87 -21.35 -9.93
C ALA A 3 24.88 -20.27 -9.47
N ALA A 4 23.61 -20.60 -9.21
CA ALA A 4 22.60 -19.67 -8.70
C ALA A 4 22.60 -19.57 -7.16
N THR A 5 23.25 -20.51 -6.47
CA THR A 5 23.31 -20.60 -5.00
C THR A 5 23.89 -19.36 -4.29
N PRO A 6 24.90 -18.64 -4.85
CA PRO A 6 25.38 -17.37 -4.26
C PRO A 6 24.34 -16.24 -4.30
N PHE A 7 23.37 -16.34 -5.21
CA PHE A 7 22.35 -15.31 -5.47
C PHE A 7 21.00 -15.62 -4.79
N ALA A 8 20.87 -16.80 -4.17
CA ALA A 8 19.64 -17.28 -3.54
C ALA A 8 19.43 -16.74 -2.10
N GLY A 9 19.74 -15.47 -1.85
CA GLY A 9 19.50 -14.85 -0.54
C GLY A 9 20.54 -15.18 0.56
N ARG A 10 21.63 -15.89 0.24
CA ARG A 10 22.76 -16.10 1.18
C ARG A 10 23.45 -14.80 1.62
N ALA A 11 23.24 -13.71 0.90
CA ALA A 11 23.65 -12.37 1.34
C ALA A 11 22.96 -11.95 2.64
N TYR A 12 21.73 -12.44 2.89
CA TYR A 12 20.93 -12.16 4.09
C TYR A 12 21.02 -13.29 5.12
N TYR A 13 21.23 -14.53 4.66
CA TYR A 13 21.46 -15.71 5.51
C TYR A 13 22.78 -16.39 5.13
N PRO A 14 23.94 -15.87 5.58
CA PRO A 14 25.26 -16.38 5.18
C PRO A 14 25.49 -17.84 5.61
N ALA A 15 24.93 -18.23 6.76
CA ALA A 15 24.92 -19.60 7.26
C ALA A 15 23.81 -20.47 6.62
N GLY A 16 23.05 -19.94 5.66
CA GLY A 16 21.82 -20.59 5.19
C GLY A 16 20.74 -20.58 6.26
N THR A 17 19.82 -21.53 6.18
CA THR A 17 18.69 -21.62 7.12
C THR A 17 19.04 -22.37 8.42
N ASP A 18 20.32 -22.66 8.64
CA ASP A 18 20.83 -23.34 9.82
C ASP A 18 20.59 -22.49 11.08
N GLY A 19 19.99 -23.10 12.11
CA GLY A 19 19.63 -22.43 13.36
C GLY A 19 18.32 -21.64 13.34
N VAL A 20 17.65 -21.50 12.17
CA VAL A 20 16.32 -20.89 12.09
C VAL A 20 15.26 -21.93 12.50
N PRO A 21 14.46 -21.68 13.56
CA PRO A 21 13.42 -22.62 13.96
C PRO A 21 12.45 -22.95 12.83
N GLY A 22 12.23 -24.23 12.56
CA GLY A 22 11.33 -24.70 11.50
C GLY A 22 11.87 -24.62 10.08
N ALA A 23 13.07 -24.08 9.86
CA ALA A 23 13.67 -23.98 8.53
C ALA A 23 13.82 -25.33 7.82
N ALA A 24 14.31 -26.36 8.51
CA ALA A 24 14.45 -27.69 7.94
C ALA A 24 13.09 -28.27 7.51
N THR A 25 12.04 -27.99 8.29
CA THR A 25 10.66 -28.40 7.98
C THR A 25 10.10 -27.66 6.76
N ILE A 26 10.33 -26.35 6.67
CA ILE A 26 9.91 -25.53 5.52
C ILE A 26 10.66 -25.94 4.25
N ALA A 27 11.98 -26.18 4.36
CA ALA A 27 12.81 -26.60 3.23
C ALA A 27 12.43 -27.99 2.70
N ALA A 28 12.01 -28.90 3.59
CA ALA A 28 11.58 -30.24 3.22
C ALA A 28 10.25 -30.27 2.44
N ASP A 29 9.30 -29.40 2.78
CA ASP A 29 8.01 -29.29 2.09
C ASP A 29 7.41 -27.87 2.17
N PRO A 30 7.87 -26.95 1.30
CA PRO A 30 7.46 -25.55 1.34
C PRO A 30 5.98 -25.37 0.99
N ALA A 31 5.42 -26.24 0.16
CA ALA A 31 4.01 -26.20 -0.22
C ALA A 31 3.11 -26.54 0.97
N ARG A 32 3.45 -27.60 1.73
CA ARG A 32 2.72 -27.99 2.94
C ARG A 32 2.87 -26.95 4.05
N ALA A 33 4.06 -26.40 4.24
CA ALA A 33 4.28 -25.32 5.20
C ALA A 33 3.40 -24.09 4.88
N ARG A 34 3.35 -23.67 3.61
CA ARG A 34 2.49 -22.58 3.14
C ARG A 34 1.00 -22.90 3.36
N LEU A 35 0.56 -24.10 3.00
CA LEU A 35 -0.83 -24.52 3.20
C LEU A 35 -1.21 -24.54 4.69
N ALA A 36 -0.32 -24.98 5.57
CA ALA A 36 -0.53 -24.97 7.01
C ALA A 36 -0.66 -23.53 7.55
N ALA A 37 0.18 -22.61 7.09
CA ALA A 37 0.07 -21.19 7.42
C ALA A 37 -1.28 -20.60 6.95
N TYR A 38 -1.72 -20.91 5.73
CA TYR A 38 -3.04 -20.47 5.25
C TYR A 38 -4.19 -21.05 6.05
N ARG A 39 -4.11 -22.31 6.49
CA ARG A 39 -5.13 -22.91 7.37
C ARG A 39 -5.21 -22.19 8.71
N VAL A 40 -4.08 -21.81 9.30
CA VAL A 40 -4.06 -21.02 10.54
C VAL A 40 -4.71 -19.65 10.32
N LEU A 41 -4.41 -18.98 9.20
CA LEU A 41 -5.03 -17.69 8.87
C LEU A 41 -6.53 -17.80 8.60
N LEU A 42 -6.98 -18.86 7.92
CA LEU A 42 -8.40 -19.14 7.70
C LEU A 42 -9.14 -19.45 9.02
N ALA A 43 -8.48 -20.12 9.96
CA ALA A 43 -9.02 -20.36 11.30
C ALA A 43 -9.08 -19.08 12.15
N HIS A 44 -8.29 -18.05 11.81
CA HIS A 44 -8.18 -16.80 12.55
C HIS A 44 -8.35 -15.57 11.62
N PRO A 45 -9.53 -15.39 11.00
CA PRO A 45 -9.72 -14.36 9.96
C PRO A 45 -9.53 -12.93 10.49
N LEU A 46 -9.88 -12.68 11.75
CA LEU A 46 -9.66 -11.37 12.39
C LEU A 46 -8.18 -11.05 12.56
N VAL A 47 -7.34 -12.07 12.77
CA VAL A 47 -5.89 -11.89 12.84
C VAL A 47 -5.34 -11.55 11.47
N ALA A 48 -5.82 -12.20 10.41
CA ALA A 48 -5.45 -11.87 9.04
C ALA A 48 -5.86 -10.42 8.67
N VAL A 49 -7.08 -9.99 9.01
CA VAL A 49 -7.53 -8.61 8.79
C VAL A 49 -6.67 -7.62 9.57
N LYS A 50 -6.39 -7.89 10.85
CA LYS A 50 -5.53 -7.03 11.68
C LYS A 50 -4.10 -6.95 11.12
N ALA A 51 -3.56 -8.06 10.60
CA ALA A 51 -2.25 -8.08 9.97
C ALA A 51 -2.20 -7.24 8.70
N VAL A 52 -3.24 -7.32 7.85
CA VAL A 52 -3.35 -6.53 6.62
C VAL A 52 -3.57 -5.06 6.93
N VAL A 53 -4.64 -4.72 7.67
CA VAL A 53 -5.07 -3.34 7.92
C VAL A 53 -4.17 -2.60 8.93
N GLY A 54 -3.62 -3.32 9.90
CA GLY A 54 -2.65 -2.77 10.84
C GLY A 54 -1.26 -2.78 10.23
N THR A 55 -0.55 -3.88 10.40
CA THR A 55 0.87 -3.97 10.02
C THR A 55 1.14 -3.67 8.55
N GLY A 56 0.41 -4.30 7.64
CA GLY A 56 0.67 -4.17 6.20
C GLY A 56 0.38 -2.79 5.64
N MET A 57 -0.78 -2.20 5.99
CA MET A 57 -1.12 -0.85 5.56
C MET A 57 -0.25 0.21 6.24
N THR A 58 0.09 0.07 7.53
CA THR A 58 1.01 1.00 8.19
C THR A 58 2.40 0.96 7.56
N ALA A 59 2.89 -0.22 7.16
CA ALA A 59 4.17 -0.36 6.48
C ALA A 59 4.28 0.40 5.14
N THR A 60 3.16 0.78 4.51
CA THR A 60 3.20 1.59 3.27
C THR A 60 3.77 2.99 3.51
N LEU A 61 3.73 3.50 4.75
CA LEU A 61 4.27 4.82 5.11
C LEU A 61 5.80 4.86 5.03
N GLY A 62 6.46 3.72 5.20
CA GLY A 62 7.91 3.59 5.11
C GLY A 62 8.36 2.80 3.89
N ALA A 63 7.57 2.79 2.81
CA ALA A 63 7.91 2.08 1.58
C ALA A 63 9.00 2.76 0.72
N GLY A 64 9.63 3.82 1.24
CA GLY A 64 10.82 4.41 0.64
C GLY A 64 12.02 3.48 0.84
N LEU A 65 12.52 2.90 -0.24
CA LEU A 65 13.62 1.93 -0.19
C LEU A 65 14.87 2.53 -0.81
N THR A 66 15.86 2.86 0.02
CA THR A 66 17.17 3.37 -0.41
C THR A 66 18.10 2.26 -0.93
N TYR A 67 17.67 0.99 -0.93
CA TYR A 67 18.58 -0.15 -1.11
C TYR A 67 18.79 -0.59 -2.57
N LEU A 68 17.99 -0.13 -3.54
CA LEU A 68 18.24 -0.43 -4.95
C LEU A 68 19.11 0.66 -5.56
N PRO A 69 20.40 0.39 -5.87
CA PRO A 69 21.18 1.33 -6.64
C PRO A 69 20.46 1.57 -7.98
N SER A 70 20.10 2.82 -8.24
CA SER A 70 19.47 3.24 -9.51
C SER A 70 20.45 3.18 -10.70
N ALA A 71 21.71 2.81 -10.45
CA ALA A 71 22.77 2.68 -11.43
C ALA A 71 23.37 1.25 -11.41
N PRO A 72 23.91 0.76 -12.54
CA PRO A 72 24.58 -0.54 -12.61
C PRO A 72 25.75 -0.64 -11.62
N LEU A 73 25.93 -1.82 -11.01
CA LEU A 73 27.14 -2.14 -10.25
C LEU A 73 28.36 -2.09 -11.19
N THR A 74 29.26 -1.13 -10.93
CA THR A 74 30.57 -1.01 -11.54
C THR A 74 31.66 -1.47 -10.57
N PRO A 75 32.89 -1.78 -11.03
CA PRO A 75 34.02 -2.09 -10.14
C PRO A 75 34.38 -0.97 -9.14
N ALA A 76 33.93 0.27 -9.40
CA ALA A 76 34.10 1.42 -8.51
C ALA A 76 32.89 1.63 -7.56
N SER A 77 31.82 0.83 -7.72
CA SER A 77 30.64 0.92 -6.87
C SER A 77 30.93 0.30 -5.51
N VAL A 78 30.73 1.07 -4.45
CA VAL A 78 30.72 0.52 -3.09
C VAL A 78 29.40 -0.22 -2.92
N ALA A 79 29.47 -1.54 -2.69
CA ALA A 79 28.28 -2.31 -2.34
C ALA A 79 27.66 -1.73 -1.06
N PRO A 80 26.33 -1.58 -0.97
CA PRO A 80 25.68 -1.20 0.28
C PRO A 80 26.12 -2.18 1.38
N ALA A 81 26.50 -1.67 2.56
CA ALA A 81 26.95 -2.51 3.65
C ALA A 81 25.84 -3.51 4.06
N LEU A 82 26.14 -4.81 4.04
CA LEU A 82 25.21 -5.82 4.56
C LEU A 82 25.03 -5.60 6.07
N GLY A 83 23.77 -5.54 6.51
CA GLY A 83 23.41 -5.09 7.87
C GLY A 83 22.82 -3.68 7.92
N THR A 84 22.98 -2.88 6.85
CA THR A 84 22.16 -1.67 6.60
C THR A 84 21.05 -1.91 5.56
N THR A 85 20.99 -3.13 4.99
CA THR A 85 20.20 -3.47 3.79
C THR A 85 18.73 -3.81 4.04
N VAL A 86 18.36 -4.23 5.25
CA VAL A 86 16.94 -4.34 5.67
C VAL A 86 16.41 -3.04 6.30
N GLY A 87 17.28 -2.04 6.51
CA GLY A 87 16.95 -0.82 7.25
C GLY A 87 16.39 -1.12 8.65
N GLU A 88 15.69 -0.16 9.24
CA GLU A 88 14.96 -0.33 10.50
C GLU A 88 13.80 -1.34 10.40
N GLN A 89 13.49 -1.83 9.19
CA GLN A 89 12.33 -2.69 8.89
C GLN A 89 12.55 -4.16 9.26
N GLY A 90 13.75 -4.49 9.75
CA GLY A 90 14.07 -5.64 10.60
C GLY A 90 13.91 -7.04 10.01
N ALA A 91 14.93 -7.88 10.21
CA ALA A 91 14.80 -9.34 10.06
C ALA A 91 14.18 -10.00 11.32
N TYR A 92 13.78 -9.21 12.32
CA TYR A 92 13.24 -9.69 13.58
C TYR A 92 11.93 -8.97 13.91
N ARG A 93 11.02 -9.70 14.57
CA ARG A 93 9.66 -9.22 14.87
C ARG A 93 9.64 -7.99 15.78
N ASP A 94 10.48 -7.97 16.80
CA ASP A 94 10.62 -6.85 17.74
C ASP A 94 11.11 -5.58 17.05
N GLN A 95 12.09 -5.71 16.14
CA GLN A 95 12.57 -4.60 15.32
C GLN A 95 11.48 -4.07 14.38
N LEU A 96 10.75 -4.96 13.70
CA LEU A 96 9.63 -4.59 12.85
C LEU A 96 8.56 -3.82 13.64
N LEU A 97 8.18 -4.32 14.82
CA LEU A 97 7.18 -3.65 15.66
C LEU A 97 7.66 -2.28 16.15
N GLY A 98 8.92 -2.19 16.61
CA GLY A 98 9.52 -0.91 17.02
C GLY A 98 9.58 0.11 15.88
N TRP A 99 9.89 -0.32 14.67
CA TRP A 99 9.86 0.54 13.48
C TRP A 99 8.44 1.00 13.14
N LEU A 100 7.45 0.10 13.16
CA LEU A 100 6.05 0.46 12.92
C LEU A 100 5.52 1.47 13.95
N ASP A 101 5.93 1.34 15.21
CA ASP A 101 5.58 2.27 16.29
C ASP A 101 6.17 3.68 16.07
N GLY A 102 7.27 3.78 15.32
CA GLY A 102 7.89 5.06 14.95
C GLY A 102 7.23 5.77 13.77
N LEU A 103 6.33 5.12 13.04
CA LEU A 103 5.69 5.71 11.86
C LEU A 103 4.56 6.67 12.23
N ALA A 104 4.62 7.88 11.68
CA ALA A 104 3.62 8.90 11.93
C ALA A 104 2.27 8.54 11.29
N VAL A 105 1.18 8.69 12.07
CA VAL A 105 -0.21 8.53 11.61
C VAL A 105 -0.50 7.14 11.00
N PRO A 106 -0.34 6.04 11.77
CA PRO A 106 -0.40 4.67 11.26
C PRO A 106 -1.76 4.28 10.64
N TRP A 107 -2.82 5.03 10.95
CA TRP A 107 -4.18 4.84 10.44
C TRP A 107 -4.43 5.51 9.08
N LEU A 108 -3.54 6.41 8.62
CA LEU A 108 -3.75 7.20 7.41
C LEU A 108 -3.89 6.32 6.15
N PRO A 109 -2.99 5.34 5.88
CA PRO A 109 -3.11 4.48 4.69
C PRO A 109 -4.44 3.74 4.60
N ALA A 110 -4.91 3.18 5.72
CA ALA A 110 -6.19 2.49 5.81
C ALA A 110 -7.37 3.43 5.54
N SER A 111 -7.29 4.67 6.04
CA SER A 111 -8.33 5.68 5.83
C SER A 111 -8.41 6.14 4.38
N VAL A 112 -7.26 6.34 3.73
CA VAL A 112 -7.19 6.67 2.29
C VAL A 112 -7.84 5.56 1.45
N ALA A 113 -7.50 4.30 1.72
CA ALA A 113 -8.12 3.16 1.04
C ALA A 113 -9.65 3.14 1.25
N ALA A 114 -10.11 3.32 2.49
CA ALA A 114 -11.54 3.34 2.81
C ALA A 114 -12.30 4.47 2.08
N VAL A 115 -11.71 5.67 2.01
CA VAL A 115 -12.28 6.81 1.26
C VAL A 115 -12.37 6.50 -0.23
N GLY A 116 -11.31 5.94 -0.83
CA GLY A 116 -11.31 5.56 -2.24
C GLY A 116 -12.41 4.55 -2.57
N LEU A 117 -12.57 3.52 -1.73
CA LEU A 117 -13.64 2.53 -1.87
C LEU A 117 -15.03 3.17 -1.74
N ALA A 118 -15.23 4.02 -0.73
CA ALA A 118 -16.50 4.70 -0.51
C ALA A 118 -16.88 5.60 -1.68
N LEU A 119 -15.93 6.37 -2.23
CA LEU A 119 -16.17 7.21 -3.42
C LEU A 119 -16.59 6.39 -4.63
N GLY A 120 -15.94 5.24 -4.87
CA GLY A 120 -16.33 4.30 -5.92
C GLY A 120 -17.78 3.87 -5.81
N LEU A 121 -18.22 3.48 -4.60
CA LEU A 121 -19.59 3.05 -4.31
C LEU A 121 -20.62 4.18 -4.44
N LEU A 122 -20.30 5.37 -3.91
CA LEU A 122 -21.22 6.51 -3.87
C LEU A 122 -21.47 7.10 -5.25
N THR A 123 -20.50 6.99 -6.16
CA THR A 123 -20.56 7.61 -7.50
C THR A 123 -20.94 6.64 -8.62
N ILE A 124 -21.28 5.37 -8.31
CA ILE A 124 -21.71 4.37 -9.31
C ILE A 124 -22.83 4.93 -10.20
N ARG A 125 -23.79 5.66 -9.60
CA ARG A 125 -24.98 6.21 -10.27
C ARG A 125 -25.15 7.72 -10.11
N ARG A 126 -24.20 8.42 -9.48
CA ARG A 126 -24.32 9.84 -9.14
C ARG A 126 -23.03 10.60 -9.50
N GLY A 127 -23.16 11.88 -9.79
CA GLY A 127 -22.04 12.76 -10.15
C GLY A 127 -21.84 12.91 -11.66
N SER A 128 -21.08 13.94 -12.03
CA SER A 128 -20.70 14.21 -13.42
C SER A 128 -19.78 13.09 -13.97
N PRO A 129 -19.66 12.93 -15.31
CA PRO A 129 -18.77 11.93 -15.90
C PRO A 129 -17.34 11.99 -15.36
N ALA A 130 -16.80 13.19 -15.15
CA ALA A 130 -15.47 13.40 -14.58
C ALA A 130 -15.36 12.92 -13.13
N VAL A 131 -16.32 13.27 -12.26
CA VAL A 131 -16.34 12.81 -10.86
C VAL A 131 -16.43 11.28 -10.79
N ARG A 132 -17.24 10.66 -11.64
CA ARG A 132 -17.36 9.20 -11.72
C ARG A 132 -16.05 8.54 -12.17
N ALA A 133 -15.38 9.10 -13.17
CA ALA A 133 -14.10 8.58 -13.66
C ALA A 133 -13.02 8.63 -12.56
N LEU A 134 -12.84 9.78 -11.91
CA LEU A 134 -11.89 9.96 -10.82
C LEU A 134 -12.19 9.04 -9.63
N SER A 135 -13.46 8.91 -9.26
CA SER A 135 -13.88 8.03 -8.16
C SER A 135 -13.67 6.55 -8.48
N ARG A 136 -13.81 6.14 -9.75
CA ARG A 136 -13.47 4.78 -10.20
C ARG A 136 -11.96 4.52 -10.13
N ILE A 137 -11.14 5.49 -10.53
CA ILE A 137 -9.67 5.40 -10.40
C ILE A 137 -9.30 5.25 -8.92
N ALA A 138 -9.85 6.09 -8.05
CA ALA A 138 -9.62 6.03 -6.62
C ALA A 138 -10.00 4.66 -6.03
N ALA A 139 -11.18 4.14 -6.39
CA ALA A 139 -11.63 2.84 -5.91
C ALA A 139 -10.78 1.68 -6.44
N LEU A 140 -10.44 1.67 -7.73
CA LEU A 140 -9.62 0.62 -8.32
C LEU A 140 -8.21 0.61 -7.71
N ALA A 141 -7.61 1.78 -7.55
CA ALA A 141 -6.30 1.93 -6.92
C ALA A 141 -6.35 1.46 -5.46
N ALA A 142 -7.39 1.83 -4.70
CA ALA A 142 -7.58 1.39 -3.31
C ALA A 142 -7.75 -0.14 -3.19
N VAL A 143 -8.64 -0.76 -3.99
CA VAL A 143 -8.81 -2.23 -4.01
C VAL A 143 -7.49 -2.91 -4.33
N THR A 144 -6.78 -2.43 -5.35
CA THR A 144 -5.51 -3.01 -5.79
C THR A 144 -4.44 -2.87 -4.71
N ALA A 145 -4.35 -1.72 -4.05
CA ALA A 145 -3.41 -1.51 -2.95
C ALA A 145 -3.68 -2.48 -1.80
N VAL A 146 -4.94 -2.61 -1.34
CA VAL A 146 -5.32 -3.54 -0.27
C VAL A 146 -5.02 -4.99 -0.66
N ALA A 147 -5.28 -5.37 -1.91
CA ALA A 147 -4.98 -6.71 -2.40
C ALA A 147 -3.47 -7.00 -2.44
N LEU A 148 -2.65 -6.04 -2.84
CA LEU A 148 -1.18 -6.16 -2.83
C LEU A 148 -0.63 -6.25 -1.41
N VAL A 149 -1.14 -5.43 -0.47
CA VAL A 149 -0.78 -5.53 0.95
C VAL A 149 -1.16 -6.88 1.52
N ALA A 150 -2.36 -7.37 1.21
CA ALA A 150 -2.78 -8.71 1.62
C ALA A 150 -1.86 -9.79 1.06
N ALA A 151 -1.51 -9.72 -0.23
CA ALA A 151 -0.57 -10.66 -0.84
C ALA A 151 0.83 -10.60 -0.18
N ALA A 152 1.33 -9.42 0.14
CA ALA A 152 2.61 -9.22 0.83
C ALA A 152 2.61 -9.84 2.24
N VAL A 153 1.59 -9.52 3.05
CA VAL A 153 1.42 -10.06 4.40
C VAL A 153 1.29 -11.58 4.38
N LEU A 154 0.47 -12.12 3.48
CA LEU A 154 0.21 -13.55 3.36
C LEU A 154 1.38 -14.33 2.72
N GLY A 155 2.21 -13.66 1.94
CA GLY A 155 3.32 -14.26 1.20
C GLY A 155 4.64 -14.28 1.98
N ASP A 156 5.04 -13.14 2.56
CA ASP A 156 6.37 -12.96 3.16
C ASP A 156 6.34 -12.96 4.71
N GLY A 157 5.16 -13.11 5.32
CA GLY A 157 5.04 -13.38 6.76
C GLY A 157 5.68 -12.30 7.64
N PHE A 158 5.60 -11.04 7.20
CA PHE A 158 6.14 -9.82 7.82
C PHE A 158 7.63 -9.53 7.62
N PHE A 159 8.42 -10.45 7.10
CA PHE A 159 9.81 -10.15 6.76
C PHE A 159 9.86 -9.13 5.62
N GLU A 160 10.64 -8.08 5.79
CA GLU A 160 10.87 -7.04 4.78
C GLU A 160 9.57 -6.51 4.13
N ILE A 161 8.47 -6.44 4.90
CA ILE A 161 7.14 -6.15 4.36
C ILE A 161 7.05 -4.81 3.61
N ALA A 162 7.79 -3.79 4.05
CA ALA A 162 7.79 -2.49 3.38
C ALA A 162 8.34 -2.58 1.95
N LYS A 163 9.25 -3.54 1.69
CA LYS A 163 9.75 -3.83 0.35
C LYS A 163 8.69 -4.35 -0.61
N HIS A 164 7.66 -4.99 -0.08
CA HIS A 164 6.63 -5.64 -0.88
C HIS A 164 5.40 -4.77 -1.06
N VAL A 165 5.26 -3.72 -0.25
CA VAL A 165 4.11 -2.81 -0.30
C VAL A 165 4.42 -1.48 -0.98
N TRP A 166 5.59 -1.29 -1.61
CA TRP A 166 5.91 -0.05 -2.34
C TRP A 166 4.90 0.29 -3.44
N LEU A 167 4.48 -0.71 -4.22
CA LEU A 167 3.48 -0.49 -5.26
C LEU A 167 2.12 -0.16 -4.64
N ALA A 168 1.79 -0.77 -3.48
CA ALA A 168 0.59 -0.42 -2.75
C ALA A 168 0.65 1.01 -2.20
N ALA A 169 1.80 1.46 -1.69
CA ALA A 169 2.00 2.83 -1.24
C ALA A 169 1.75 3.83 -2.38
N TYR A 170 2.32 3.59 -3.56
CA TYR A 170 2.07 4.40 -4.75
C TYR A 170 0.58 4.42 -5.14
N LEU A 171 -0.09 3.28 -5.11
CA LEU A 171 -1.53 3.20 -5.42
C LEU A 171 -2.40 3.93 -4.38
N LEU A 172 -1.95 4.03 -3.12
CA LEU A 172 -2.63 4.84 -2.10
C LEU A 172 -2.44 6.33 -2.36
N GLU A 173 -1.27 6.76 -2.85
CA GLU A 173 -1.08 8.15 -3.31
C GLU A 173 -2.00 8.48 -4.50
N VAL A 174 -2.09 7.57 -5.48
CA VAL A 174 -3.03 7.69 -6.62
C VAL A 174 -4.48 7.76 -6.12
N THR A 175 -4.83 6.93 -5.13
CA THR A 175 -6.15 6.94 -4.49
C THR A 175 -6.46 8.30 -3.87
N ALA A 176 -5.53 8.83 -3.08
CA ALA A 176 -5.69 10.12 -2.42
C ALA A 176 -5.81 11.27 -3.44
N ALA A 177 -4.93 11.31 -4.44
CA ALA A 177 -4.95 12.33 -5.49
C ALA A 177 -6.27 12.31 -6.28
N ALA A 178 -6.71 11.12 -6.71
CA ALA A 178 -7.96 10.96 -7.44
C ALA A 178 -9.19 11.34 -6.59
N ALA A 179 -9.19 10.98 -5.30
CA ALA A 179 -10.23 11.37 -4.36
C ALA A 179 -10.32 12.90 -4.16
N LEU A 180 -9.17 13.56 -3.99
CA LEU A 180 -9.08 15.01 -3.87
C LEU A 180 -9.57 15.72 -5.14
N LEU A 181 -9.13 15.28 -6.31
CA LEU A 181 -9.58 15.82 -7.59
C LEU A 181 -11.09 15.63 -7.80
N ALA A 182 -11.64 14.47 -7.43
CA ALA A 182 -13.07 14.23 -7.49
C ALA A 182 -13.85 15.22 -6.60
N GLY A 183 -13.34 15.51 -5.40
CA GLY A 183 -13.91 16.51 -4.49
C GLY A 183 -13.85 17.92 -5.08
N ILE A 184 -12.72 18.33 -5.67
CA ILE A 184 -12.55 19.64 -6.30
C ILE A 184 -13.52 19.81 -7.48
N VAL A 185 -13.64 18.80 -8.35
CA VAL A 185 -14.55 18.85 -9.51
C VAL A 185 -16.02 18.82 -9.09
N ALA A 186 -16.34 18.14 -7.98
CA ALA A 186 -17.69 18.10 -7.43
C ALA A 186 -18.09 19.38 -6.67
N ALA A 187 -17.12 20.22 -6.29
CA ALA A 187 -17.41 21.46 -5.57
C ALA A 187 -18.25 22.39 -6.46
N PRO A 188 -19.37 22.93 -5.95
CA PRO A 188 -20.14 23.91 -6.70
C PRO A 188 -19.24 25.10 -7.02
N HIS A 189 -19.10 25.42 -8.31
CA HIS A 189 -18.49 26.67 -8.71
C HIS A 189 -19.35 27.76 -8.10
N GLY A 190 -18.82 28.48 -7.09
CA GLY A 190 -19.50 29.56 -6.42
C GLY A 190 -20.10 30.47 -7.48
N SER A 191 -21.41 30.40 -7.64
CA SER A 191 -22.12 31.14 -8.66
C SER A 191 -22.10 32.58 -8.19
N GLY A 192 -21.27 33.41 -8.85
CA GLY A 192 -21.46 34.84 -8.89
C GLY A 192 -22.82 35.09 -9.53
N ALA A 193 -23.87 35.06 -8.71
CA ALA A 193 -25.20 35.45 -9.09
C ALA A 193 -25.21 36.98 -9.23
N THR A 194 -24.77 37.47 -10.38
CA THR A 194 -25.16 38.80 -10.85
C THR A 194 -26.68 38.76 -11.04
N LYS A 195 -27.38 39.26 -10.02
CA LYS A 195 -28.81 39.55 -10.03
C LYS A 195 -29.13 40.27 -11.36
N PRO A 196 -29.95 39.70 -12.26
CA PRO A 196 -30.35 40.44 -13.45
C PRO A 196 -31.15 41.68 -13.00
N PRO A 197 -30.93 42.86 -13.62
CA PRO A 197 -31.73 44.03 -13.32
C PRO A 197 -33.19 43.69 -13.59
N ARG A 198 -34.05 43.88 -12.58
CA ARG A 198 -35.50 43.83 -12.74
C ARG A 198 -35.86 44.87 -13.80
N GLY A 199 -36.23 44.41 -14.99
CA GLY A 199 -36.90 45.25 -15.96
C GLY A 199 -38.22 45.72 -15.34
N GLU A 200 -38.31 47.02 -15.12
CA GLU A 200 -39.58 47.68 -14.82
C GLU A 200 -40.47 47.54 -16.05
N SER A 201 -41.52 46.75 -15.91
CA SER A 201 -42.67 46.75 -16.81
C SER A 201 -43.42 48.06 -16.64
N GLY A 202 -42.98 49.09 -17.37
CA GLY A 202 -43.71 50.33 -17.56
C GLY A 202 -44.99 50.05 -18.35
N THR A 203 -46.10 50.14 -17.64
CA THR A 203 -47.48 50.05 -18.10
C THR A 203 -47.77 50.92 -19.31
N SER A 204 -48.33 50.27 -20.34
CA SER A 204 -49.15 50.89 -21.36
C SER A 204 -50.41 51.48 -20.73
N THR A 205 -50.60 52.79 -20.88
CA THR A 205 -51.91 53.43 -20.91
C THR A 205 -51.99 54.34 -22.12
N ARG A 206 -53.09 54.19 -22.84
CA ARG A 206 -53.52 54.91 -24.03
C ARG A 206 -53.49 56.43 -23.86
#